data_AF-X1G038-F1
#
_entry.id   AF-X1G038-F1
#
_cell.length_a   1.000
_cell.length_b   1.000
_cell.length_c   1.000
_cell.angle_alpha   90.00
_cell.angle_beta   90.00
_cell.angle_gamma   90.00
#
_symmetry.space_group_name_H-M   'P 1'
#
loop_
_entity.id
_entity.type
_entity.pdbx_description
1 polymer ?
#
loop_
_entity_poly.entity_id
_entity_poly.type
_entity_poly.pdbx_seq_one_letter_code
_entity_poly.pdbx_strand_id
1 'polypeptide(L)'
;LPLGADTTKIKVAQAKEAIFAGADEIDMVADLAAIIEGNTKYLQSQMRTVLKVCRSMRPAVVLKVIIESAALNHDQKIFACQIAQEVGVDFIKTSTGMNPAGGATIE
;
A
#
# COMPACT_ATOMS: atom_id res chain seq x y z
N LEU A 1 -3.20 -4.31 6.31
CA LEU A 1 -4.55 -3.69 6.20
C LEU A 1 -5.33 -4.38 5.09
N PRO A 2 -6.19 -5.35 5.41
CA PRO A 2 -6.34 -6.55 4.60
C PRO A 2 -7.07 -6.39 3.26
N LEU A 3 -8.01 -5.46 3.12
CA LEU A 3 -8.94 -5.46 1.98
C LEU A 3 -8.78 -4.29 1.00
N GLY A 4 -7.88 -3.34 1.25
CA GLY A 4 -7.63 -2.21 0.34
C GLY A 4 -8.72 -1.12 0.32
N ALA A 5 -9.98 -1.46 0.59
CA ALA A 5 -11.16 -0.58 0.47
C ALA A 5 -11.40 0.41 1.63
N ASP A 6 -10.59 0.35 2.68
CA ASP A 6 -10.68 1.30 3.80
C ASP A 6 -10.33 2.72 3.36
N THR A 7 -10.99 3.72 3.94
CA THR A 7 -10.58 5.12 3.73
C THR A 7 -9.15 5.36 4.23
N THR A 8 -8.45 6.35 3.67
CA THR A 8 -7.11 6.75 4.13
C THR A 8 -7.07 7.03 5.64
N LYS A 9 -8.15 7.59 6.22
CA LYS A 9 -8.27 7.85 7.65
C LYS A 9 -8.23 6.55 8.48
N ILE A 10 -8.95 5.53 8.05
CA ILE A 10 -8.96 4.22 8.72
C ILE A 10 -7.61 3.54 8.59
N LYS A 11 -6.99 3.57 7.40
CA LYS A 11 -5.64 3.02 7.21
C LYS A 11 -4.60 3.66 8.13
N VAL A 12 -4.66 4.99 8.28
CA VAL A 12 -3.82 5.74 9.21
C VAL A 12 -4.06 5.31 10.67
N ALA A 13 -5.32 5.15 11.08
CA ALA A 13 -5.64 4.72 12.43
C ALA A 13 -5.13 3.29 12.71
N GLN A 14 -5.32 2.36 11.78
CA GLN A 14 -4.83 0.98 11.90
C GLN A 14 -3.29 0.94 11.91
N ALA A 15 -2.61 1.75 11.09
CA ALA A 15 -1.15 1.84 11.10
C ALA A 15 -0.63 2.37 12.45
N LYS A 16 -1.25 3.41 13.00
CA LYS A 16 -0.89 3.93 14.34
C LYS A 16 -1.07 2.88 15.42
N GLU A 17 -2.19 2.16 15.40
CA GLU A 17 -2.49 1.12 16.39
C GLU A 17 -1.48 -0.02 16.30
N ALA A 18 -1.17 -0.50 15.09
CA ALA A 18 -0.19 -1.57 14.89
C ALA A 18 1.21 -1.14 15.37
N ILE A 19 1.62 0.09 15.07
CA ILE A 19 2.88 0.66 15.55
C ILE A 19 2.90 0.76 17.07
N PHE A 20 1.80 1.21 17.69
CA PHE A 20 1.70 1.29 19.16
C PHE A 20 1.77 -0.09 19.81
N ALA A 21 1.25 -1.12 19.14
CA ALA A 21 1.36 -2.51 19.54
C ALA A 21 2.77 -3.12 19.32
N GLY A 22 3.73 -2.34 18.81
CA GLY A 22 5.14 -2.75 18.63
C GLY A 22 5.49 -3.24 17.24
N ALA A 23 4.72 -2.91 16.20
CA ALA A 23 5.06 -3.28 14.83
C ALA A 23 6.23 -2.45 14.27
N ASP A 24 7.28 -3.15 13.81
CA ASP A 24 8.41 -2.55 13.10
C ASP A 24 8.14 -2.33 11.60
N GLU A 25 7.11 -3.00 11.07
CA GLU A 25 6.70 -2.93 9.67
C GLU A 25 5.18 -2.84 9.52
N ILE A 26 4.72 -2.14 8.48
CA ILE A 26 3.31 -2.02 8.10
C ILE A 26 3.12 -2.50 6.67
N ASP A 27 2.31 -3.54 6.52
CA ASP A 27 1.80 -4.02 5.24
C ASP A 27 0.43 -3.40 4.94
N MET A 28 0.40 -2.42 4.04
CA MET A 28 -0.81 -1.73 3.61
C MET A 28 -1.23 -2.17 2.21
N VAL A 29 -2.46 -2.66 2.02
CA VAL A 29 -3.04 -2.79 0.68
C VAL A 29 -3.43 -1.41 0.16
N ALA A 30 -2.94 -1.04 -1.03
CA ALA A 30 -3.30 0.18 -1.73
C ALA A 30 -4.78 0.18 -2.13
N ASP A 31 -5.32 1.35 -2.43
CA ASP A 31 -6.66 1.46 -3.01
C ASP A 31 -6.67 0.96 -4.45
N LEU A 32 -7.24 -0.23 -4.67
CA LEU A 32 -7.29 -0.86 -5.98
C LEU A 32 -8.16 -0.09 -6.96
N ALA A 33 -9.24 0.54 -6.50
CA ALA A 33 -10.10 1.37 -7.35
C ALA A 33 -9.31 2.57 -7.87
N ALA A 34 -8.55 3.25 -7.00
CA ALA A 34 -7.69 4.35 -7.41
C ALA A 34 -6.59 3.93 -8.39
N ILE A 35 -6.05 2.71 -8.28
CA ILE A 35 -5.12 2.17 -9.27
C ILE A 35 -5.82 1.92 -10.60
N ILE A 36 -6.99 1.26 -10.57
CA ILE A 36 -7.75 0.89 -11.76
C ILE A 36 -8.23 2.13 -12.53
N GLU A 37 -8.66 3.17 -11.81
CA GLU A 37 -9.12 4.44 -12.36
C GLU A 37 -7.97 5.40 -12.76
N GLY A 38 -6.72 5.07 -12.43
CA GLY A 38 -5.57 5.96 -12.67
C GLY A 38 -5.63 7.24 -11.81
N ASN A 39 -6.22 7.19 -10.62
CA ASN A 39 -6.39 8.34 -9.74
C ASN A 39 -5.10 8.65 -8.96
N THR A 40 -4.14 9.25 -9.67
CA THR A 40 -2.82 9.64 -9.15
C THR A 40 -2.91 10.42 -7.84
N LYS A 41 -3.78 11.43 -7.78
CA LYS A 41 -3.88 12.33 -6.63
C LYS A 41 -4.31 11.58 -5.37
N TYR A 42 -5.31 10.72 -5.49
CA TYR A 42 -5.79 9.94 -4.36
C TYR A 42 -4.75 8.92 -3.91
N LEU A 43 -4.18 8.17 -4.85
CA LEU A 43 -3.21 7.11 -4.54
C LEU A 43 -1.93 7.69 -3.88
N GLN A 44 -1.37 8.78 -4.44
CA GLN A 44 -0.24 9.49 -3.83
C GLN A 44 -0.58 9.99 -2.43
N SER A 45 -1.76 10.60 -2.25
CA SER A 45 -2.20 11.14 -0.95
C SER A 45 -2.34 10.03 0.09
N GLN A 46 -2.92 8.88 -0.27
CA GLN A 46 -3.07 7.73 0.61
C GLN A 46 -1.71 7.20 1.08
N MET A 47 -0.82 6.87 0.14
CA MET A 47 0.50 6.33 0.46
C MET A 47 1.32 7.32 1.31
N ARG A 48 1.32 8.60 0.92
CA ARG A 48 2.08 9.64 1.62
C ARG A 48 1.57 9.88 3.05
N THR A 49 0.25 9.77 3.26
CA THR A 49 -0.33 9.99 4.59
C THR A 49 0.04 8.86 5.55
N VAL A 50 0.00 7.60 5.09
CA VAL A 50 0.42 6.45 5.92
C VAL A 50 1.93 6.43 6.12
N LEU A 51 2.72 6.77 5.09
CA LEU A 51 4.17 6.88 5.20
C LEU A 51 4.59 7.90 6.26
N LYS A 52 3.93 9.07 6.34
CA LYS A 52 4.20 10.07 7.38
C LYS A 52 4.04 9.52 8.80
N VAL A 53 3.06 8.64 9.03
CA VAL A 53 2.88 7.97 10.33
C VAL A 53 4.09 7.07 10.61
N CYS A 54 4.46 6.22 9.66
CA CYS A 54 5.58 5.30 9.81
C CYS A 54 6.92 6.04 10.07
N ARG A 55 7.13 7.18 9.39
CA ARG A 55 8.31 8.04 9.54
C ARG A 55 8.34 8.87 10.82
N SER A 56 7.21 9.00 11.52
CA SER A 56 7.17 9.73 12.81
C SER A 56 7.81 8.94 13.96
N MET A 57 8.05 7.64 13.77
CA MET A 57 8.68 6.76 14.76
C MET A 57 10.20 6.81 14.70
N ARG A 58 10.86 6.44 15.81
CA ARG A 58 12.31 6.29 15.92
C ARG A 58 12.65 4.93 16.57
N PRO A 59 13.22 3.96 15.83
CA PRO A 59 13.51 4.01 14.38
C PRO A 59 12.23 4.15 13.54
N ALA A 60 12.39 4.58 12.28
CA ALA A 60 11.25 4.68 11.38
C ALA A 60 10.71 3.28 11.08
N VAL A 61 9.39 3.15 11.10
CA VAL A 61 8.69 1.90 10.74
C VAL A 61 8.71 1.75 9.23
N VAL A 62 8.91 0.52 8.75
CA VAL A 62 8.95 0.19 7.32
C VAL A 62 7.53 0.15 6.76
N LEU A 63 7.28 0.82 5.63
CA LEU A 63 6.01 0.74 4.92
C LEU A 63 6.14 -0.09 3.65
N LYS A 64 5.43 -1.23 3.62
CA LYS A 64 5.27 -2.07 2.43
C LYS A 64 3.86 -1.88 1.86
N VAL A 65 3.78 -1.59 0.57
CA VAL A 65 2.50 -1.35 -0.11
C VAL A 65 2.14 -2.54 -1.00
N ILE A 66 1.05 -3.21 -0.67
CA ILE A 66 0.50 -4.32 -1.45
C ILE A 66 -0.42 -3.76 -2.54
N ILE A 67 -0.15 -4.08 -3.81
CA ILE A 67 -0.96 -3.60 -4.95
C ILE A 67 -1.99 -4.63 -5.45
N GLU A 68 -1.98 -5.83 -4.88
CA GLU A 68 -2.77 -6.98 -5.32
C GLU A 68 -2.68 -7.22 -6.83
N SER A 69 -1.47 -7.55 -7.30
CA SER A 69 -1.12 -7.64 -8.72
C SER A 69 -2.00 -8.57 -9.54
N ALA A 70 -2.62 -9.59 -8.92
CA ALA A 70 -3.56 -10.49 -9.58
C ALA A 70 -4.88 -9.80 -10.00
N ALA A 71 -5.21 -8.65 -9.42
CA ALA A 71 -6.39 -7.85 -9.76
C ALA A 71 -6.09 -6.76 -10.80
N LEU A 72 -4.84 -6.62 -11.25
CA LEU A 72 -4.38 -5.50 -12.08
C LEU A 72 -3.80 -5.98 -13.41
N ASN A 73 -4.03 -5.19 -14.47
CA ASN A 73 -3.34 -5.37 -15.74
C ASN A 73 -1.90 -4.81 -15.70
N HIS A 74 -1.12 -5.04 -16.75
CA HIS A 74 0.28 -4.64 -16.83
C HIS A 74 0.50 -3.13 -16.61
N ASP A 75 -0.27 -2.29 -17.29
CA ASP A 75 -0.14 -0.83 -17.19
C ASP A 75 -0.52 -0.32 -15.80
N GLN A 76 -1.54 -0.92 -15.18
CA GLN A 76 -1.95 -0.62 -13.80
C GLN A 76 -0.88 -1.02 -12.77
N LYS A 77 -0.19 -2.15 -12.97
CA LYS A 77 0.96 -2.54 -12.13
C LYS A 77 2.09 -1.51 -12.26
N ILE A 78 2.43 -1.10 -13.48
CA ILE A 78 3.46 -0.06 -13.73
C ILE A 78 3.06 1.24 -13.06
N PHE A 79 1.83 1.69 -13.25
CA PHE A 79 1.29 2.91 -12.65
C PHE A 79 1.44 2.89 -11.12
N ALA A 80 1.00 1.80 -10.47
CA ALA A 80 1.10 1.68 -9.01
C ALA A 80 2.56 1.72 -8.52
N CYS A 81 3.48 1.07 -9.23
CA CYS A 81 4.92 1.09 -8.92
C CYS A 81 5.54 2.49 -9.08
N GLN A 82 5.18 3.22 -10.14
CA GLN A 82 5.66 4.59 -10.36
C GLN A 82 5.19 5.53 -9.23
N ILE A 83 3.91 5.46 -8.86
CA ILE A 83 3.36 6.27 -7.76
C ILE A 83 4.05 5.94 -6.43
N ALA A 84 4.27 4.65 -6.16
CA ALA A 84 4.99 4.21 -4.96
C ALA A 84 6.43 4.74 -4.92
N GLN A 85 7.14 4.72 -6.05
CA GLN A 85 8.49 5.28 -6.19
C GLN A 85 8.51 6.78 -5.95
N GLU A 86 7.59 7.53 -6.55
CA GLU A 86 7.46 8.98 -6.38
C GLU A 86 7.15 9.39 -4.92
N VAL A 87 6.36 8.58 -4.22
CA VAL A 87 6.05 8.80 -2.79
C VAL A 87 7.24 8.41 -1.89
N GLY A 88 8.09 7.49 -2.33
CA GLY A 88 9.23 6.98 -1.56
C GLY A 88 8.82 5.97 -0.50
N VAL A 89 7.88 5.06 -0.81
CA VAL A 89 7.57 3.92 0.06
C VAL A 89 8.74 2.92 0.06
N ASP A 90 8.89 2.14 1.14
CA ASP A 90 10.06 1.27 1.29
C ASP A 90 10.03 0.06 0.36
N PHE A 91 8.84 -0.54 0.20
CA PHE A 91 8.64 -1.70 -0.67
C PHE A 91 7.30 -1.69 -1.37
N ILE A 92 7.27 -2.24 -2.57
CA ILE A 92 6.06 -2.78 -3.18
C ILE A 92 6.00 -4.27 -2.87
N LYS A 93 4.81 -4.72 -2.47
CA LYS A 93 4.48 -6.13 -2.29
C LYS A 93 3.40 -6.49 -3.33
N THR A 94 3.54 -7.66 -3.93
CA THR A 94 2.70 -8.06 -5.06
C THR A 94 1.27 -8.32 -4.62
N SER A 95 1.07 -9.21 -3.65
CA SER A 95 -0.25 -9.72 -3.27
C SER A 95 -0.45 -9.85 -1.77
N THR A 96 -1.72 -9.91 -1.35
CA THR A 96 -2.10 -10.29 0.02
C THR A 96 -1.96 -11.79 0.27
N GLY A 97 -1.96 -12.59 -0.80
CA GLY A 97 -2.03 -14.06 -0.73
C GLY A 97 -3.46 -14.59 -0.54
N MET A 98 -4.49 -13.72 -0.55
CA MET A 98 -5.88 -14.11 -0.35
C MET A 98 -6.71 -14.09 -1.65
N ASN A 99 -6.16 -13.59 -2.76
CA ASN A 99 -6.88 -13.52 -4.03
C ASN A 99 -7.11 -14.94 -4.60
N PRO A 100 -8.34 -15.31 -5.00
CA PRO A 100 -8.62 -16.63 -5.59
C PRO A 100 -7.81 -16.97 -6.84
N ALA A 101 -7.38 -15.95 -7.60
CA ALA A 101 -6.52 -16.12 -8.76
C ALA A 101 -5.05 -16.45 -8.42
N GLY A 102 -4.70 -16.44 -7.13
CA GLY A 102 -3.33 -16.65 -6.64
C GLY A 102 -2.56 -15.35 -6.43
N GLY A 103 -1.23 -15.47 -6.39
CA GLY A 103 -0.31 -14.37 -6.07
C GLY A 103 0.46 -13.86 -7.29
N ALA A 104 1.75 -13.59 -7.10
CA ALA A 104 2.63 -13.09 -8.14
C ALA A 104 2.81 -14.07 -9.32
N THR A 105 2.92 -13.51 -10.53
CA THR A 105 3.34 -14.19 -11.76
C THR A 105 4.74 -13.72 -12.15
N ILE A 106 5.40 -14.41 -13.10
CA ILE A 106 6.70 -13.99 -13.65
C ILE A 106 6.58 -12.66 -14.41
N GLU A 107 5.41 -12.43 -15.00
CA GLU A 107 5.04 -11.25 -15.80
C GLU A 107 4.49 -10.06 -14.99
#